data_AF-A0A4R3YEV8-F1
#
_entry.id   AF-A0A4R3YEV8-F1
#
_cell.length_a   1.000
_cell.length_b   1.000
_cell.length_c   1.000
_cell.angle_alpha   90.00
_cell.angle_beta   90.00
_cell.angle_gamma   90.00
#
_symmetry.space_group_name_H-M   'P 1'
#
loop_
_entity.id
_entity.type
_entity.pdbx_description
1 polymer ?
#
loop_
_entity_poly.entity_id
_entity_poly.type
_entity_poly.pdbx_seq_one_letter_code
_entity_poly.pdbx_strand_id
1 'polypeptide(L)'
;MLISMTAARHKLAIVWFSGAGLTFAALLIITTLGNNGHGPVLWDWFLPAVTPNLSLIVGVLVSDLRNKATQGESVESFMYHLALWLSIAYLLLLFITPLLSPFTNAALDVDLQNSKLPLSLVQALATTALGAFYVQRESKS
;
A
#
# COMPACT_ATOMS: atom_id res chain seq x y z
N MET A 1 23.12 4.16 -8.22
CA MET A 1 23.36 2.93 -7.41
C MET A 1 22.35 1.90 -7.83
N LEU A 2 22.78 0.67 -8.07
CA LEU A 2 21.93 -0.43 -8.52
C LEU A 2 21.59 -1.30 -7.31
N ILE A 3 20.31 -1.56 -7.07
CA ILE A 3 19.85 -2.41 -5.96
C ILE A 3 19.34 -3.72 -6.54
N SER A 4 19.60 -4.84 -5.87
CA SER A 4 19.02 -6.13 -6.24
C SER A 4 17.49 -6.03 -6.27
N MET A 5 16.90 -6.38 -7.42
CA MET A 5 15.46 -6.40 -7.66
C MET A 5 14.71 -7.18 -6.57
N THR A 6 15.25 -8.33 -6.16
CA THR A 6 14.68 -9.20 -5.12
C THR A 6 14.68 -8.51 -3.75
N ALA A 7 15.78 -7.87 -3.37
CA ALA A 7 15.89 -7.17 -2.09
C ALA A 7 14.94 -5.95 -2.01
N ALA A 8 14.79 -5.22 -3.11
CA ALA A 8 13.87 -4.08 -3.22
C ALA A 8 12.41 -4.52 -3.01
N ARG A 9 11.99 -5.59 -3.70
CA ARG A 9 10.63 -6.15 -3.58
C ARG A 9 10.34 -6.67 -2.18
N HIS A 10 11.29 -7.36 -1.56
CA HIS A 10 11.11 -7.89 -0.22
C HIS A 10 10.93 -6.77 0.81
N LYS A 11 11.68 -5.66 0.69
CA LYS A 11 11.50 -4.47 1.53
C LYS A 11 10.14 -3.81 1.31
N LEU A 12 9.70 -3.63 0.06
CA LEU A 12 8.37 -3.10 -0.27
C LEU A 12 7.26 -3.97 0.32
N ALA A 13 7.41 -5.30 0.23
CA ALA A 13 6.48 -6.24 0.84
C ALA A 13 6.41 -6.06 2.35
N ILE A 14 7.55 -6.01 3.04
CA ILE A 14 7.60 -5.79 4.49
C ILE A 14 6.91 -4.47 4.87
N VAL A 15 7.18 -3.37 4.14
CA VAL A 15 6.56 -2.07 4.40
C VAL A 15 5.04 -2.13 4.24
N TRP A 16 4.54 -2.71 3.15
CA TRP A 16 3.10 -2.82 2.91
C TRP A 16 2.40 -3.76 3.90
N PHE A 17 2.95 -4.94 4.16
CA PHE A 17 2.37 -5.88 5.12
C PHE A 17 2.40 -5.33 6.55
N SER A 18 3.49 -4.69 6.96
CA SER A 18 3.58 -4.08 8.30
C SER A 18 2.65 -2.87 8.43
N GLY A 19 2.63 -1.94 7.48
CA GLY A 19 1.78 -0.75 7.54
C GLY A 19 0.29 -1.07 7.39
N ALA A 20 -0.08 -1.94 6.45
CA ALA A 20 -1.46 -2.40 6.30
C ALA A 20 -1.91 -3.24 7.49
N GLY A 21 -1.04 -4.13 8.00
CA GLY A 21 -1.32 -4.93 9.20
C GLY A 21 -1.50 -4.07 10.45
N LEU A 22 -0.67 -3.03 10.61
CA LEU A 22 -0.81 -2.08 11.72
C LEU A 22 -2.11 -1.30 11.63
N THR A 23 -2.47 -0.82 10.45
CA THR A 23 -3.74 -0.10 10.24
C THR A 23 -4.94 -1.02 10.43
N PHE A 24 -4.86 -2.27 9.95
CA PHE A 24 -5.86 -3.29 10.17
C PHE A 24 -6.09 -3.56 11.66
N ALA A 25 -5.02 -3.70 12.45
CA ALA A 25 -5.10 -3.87 13.89
C ALA A 25 -5.74 -2.64 14.58
N ALA A 26 -5.37 -1.43 14.17
CA ALA A 26 -5.99 -0.21 14.69
C ALA A 26 -7.50 -0.15 14.38
N LEU A 27 -7.91 -0.48 13.15
CA LEU A 27 -9.31 -0.55 12.77
C LEU A 27 -10.07 -1.64 13.52
N LEU A 28 -9.46 -2.81 13.75
CA LEU A 28 -10.06 -3.85 14.59
C LEU A 28 -10.33 -3.34 16.01
N ILE A 29 -9.36 -2.65 16.62
CA ILE A 29 -9.52 -2.06 17.95
C ILE A 29 -10.66 -1.04 17.93
N ILE A 30 -10.66 -0.10 16.97
CA ILE A 30 -11.70 0.94 16.85
C ILE A 30 -13.09 0.32 16.64
N THR A 31 -13.22 -0.71 15.80
CA THR A 31 -14.51 -1.33 15.48
C THR A 31 -15.04 -2.23 16.60
N THR A 32 -14.16 -2.88 17.37
CA THR A 32 -14.55 -3.75 18.51
C THR A 32 -14.83 -2.96 19.79
N LEU A 33 -13.99 -1.96 20.12
CA LEU A 33 -14.16 -1.14 21.33
C LEU A 33 -15.09 0.06 21.12
N GLY A 34 -15.22 0.53 19.87
CA GLY A 34 -15.92 1.77 19.58
C GLY A 34 -17.41 1.73 19.82
N ASN A 35 -18.09 0.57 19.78
CA ASN A 35 -19.56 0.45 19.92
C ASN A 35 -20.37 1.46 19.06
N ASN A 36 -19.81 1.95 17.97
CA ASN A 36 -20.34 3.12 17.24
C ASN A 36 -21.07 2.77 15.93
N GLY A 37 -21.32 1.49 15.60
CA GLY A 37 -21.99 1.10 14.35
C GLY A 37 -21.23 1.40 13.04
N HIS A 38 -20.17 2.20 13.06
CA HIS A 38 -19.37 2.61 11.90
C HIS A 38 -18.37 1.56 11.39
N GLY A 39 -18.42 0.33 11.93
CA GLY A 39 -17.52 -0.75 11.52
C GLY A 39 -17.52 -1.01 10.02
N PRO A 40 -18.69 -1.25 9.39
CA PRO A 40 -18.77 -1.51 7.95
C PRO A 40 -18.16 -0.40 7.11
N VAL A 41 -18.38 0.88 7.45
CA VAL A 41 -17.85 2.02 6.68
C VAL A 41 -16.33 2.06 6.70
N LEU A 42 -15.72 1.81 7.86
CA LEU A 42 -14.26 1.76 7.99
C LEU A 42 -13.65 0.63 7.15
N TRP A 43 -14.29 -0.55 7.14
CA TRP A 43 -13.85 -1.69 6.35
C TRP A 43 -14.03 -1.46 4.84
N ASP A 44 -15.15 -0.88 4.42
CA ASP A 44 -15.44 -0.51 3.02
C ASP A 44 -14.51 0.59 2.50
N TRP A 45 -13.91 1.38 3.39
CA TRP A 45 -12.89 2.36 3.04
C TRP A 45 -11.49 1.73 2.99
N PHE A 46 -11.14 0.90 3.96
CA PHE A 46 -9.80 0.32 4.10
C PHE A 46 -9.50 -0.76 3.07
N LEU A 47 -10.42 -1.72 2.86
CA LEU A 47 -10.16 -2.88 2.00
C LEU A 47 -9.81 -2.48 0.56
N PRO A 48 -10.57 -1.60 -0.13
CA PRO A 48 -10.23 -1.21 -1.50
C PRO A 48 -8.91 -0.44 -1.63
N ALA A 49 -8.48 0.21 -0.54
CA ALA A 49 -7.26 1.01 -0.49
C ALA A 49 -6.00 0.12 -0.44
N VAL A 50 -6.02 -0.95 0.36
CA VAL A 50 -4.84 -1.82 0.55
C VAL A 50 -4.82 -3.06 -0.34
N THR A 51 -5.99 -3.60 -0.71
CA THR A 51 -6.10 -4.91 -1.39
C THR A 51 -5.35 -4.96 -2.74
N PRO A 52 -5.48 -3.97 -3.63
CA PRO A 52 -4.79 -4.01 -4.93
C PRO A 52 -3.27 -4.08 -4.81
N ASN A 53 -2.69 -3.28 -3.91
CA ASN A 53 -1.23 -3.24 -3.69
C ASN A 53 -0.72 -4.52 -3.05
N LEU A 54 -1.40 -5.04 -2.03
CA LEU A 54 -1.05 -6.32 -1.40
C LEU A 54 -1.14 -7.48 -2.41
N SER A 55 -2.18 -7.49 -3.24
CA SER A 55 -2.37 -8.50 -4.29
C SER A 55 -1.24 -8.47 -5.31
N LEU A 56 -0.84 -7.27 -5.77
CA LEU A 56 0.31 -7.10 -6.68
C LEU A 56 1.61 -7.59 -6.06
N ILE A 57 1.89 -7.21 -4.81
CA ILE A 57 3.10 -7.62 -4.09
C ILE A 57 3.15 -9.15 -3.95
N VAL A 58 2.05 -9.77 -3.51
CA VAL A 58 1.96 -11.24 -3.39
C VAL A 58 2.13 -11.91 -4.74
N GLY A 59 1.46 -11.43 -5.78
CA GLY A 59 1.58 -11.97 -7.14
C GLY A 59 3.03 -11.96 -7.64
N VAL A 60 3.76 -10.88 -7.34
CA VAL A 60 5.18 -10.76 -7.71
C VAL A 60 6.05 -11.70 -6.90
N LEU A 61 5.86 -11.78 -5.57
CA LEU A 61 6.62 -12.71 -4.73
C LEU A 61 6.42 -14.16 -5.17
N VAL A 62 5.18 -14.55 -5.50
CA VAL A 62 4.86 -15.89 -6.03
C VAL A 62 5.51 -16.11 -7.39
N SER A 63 5.50 -15.11 -8.28
CA SER A 63 6.18 -15.17 -9.57
C SER A 63 7.70 -15.34 -9.42
N ASP A 64 8.31 -14.61 -8.49
CA ASP A 64 9.75 -14.70 -8.22
C ASP A 64 10.15 -16.07 -7.64
N LEU A 65 9.31 -16.65 -6.78
CA LEU A 65 9.49 -18.02 -6.26
C LEU A 65 9.39 -19.07 -7.37
N ARG A 66 8.41 -18.94 -8.29
CA ARG A 66 8.21 -19.88 -9.41
C ARG A 66 9.33 -19.78 -10.44
N ASN A 67 9.81 -18.59 -10.73
CA ASN A 67 10.78 -18.34 -11.81
C ASN A 67 12.24 -18.41 -11.35
N LYS A 68 12.53 -18.85 -10.11
CA LYS A 68 13.87 -18.80 -9.48
C LYS A 68 14.55 -17.48 -9.83
N ALA A 69 13.95 -16.38 -9.35
CA ALA A 69 14.34 -14.99 -9.62
C ALA A 69 15.77 -14.89 -10.16
N THR A 70 15.90 -14.55 -11.45
CA THR A 70 17.17 -14.38 -12.16
C THR A 70 18.12 -13.56 -11.30
N GLN A 71 19.04 -14.26 -10.63
CA GLN A 71 20.01 -13.67 -9.71
C GLN A 71 20.96 -12.81 -10.54
N GLY A 72 20.64 -11.53 -10.71
CA GLY A 72 21.40 -10.63 -11.58
C GLY A 72 20.62 -9.40 -12.04
N GLU A 73 19.30 -9.35 -11.86
CA GLU A 73 18.55 -8.16 -12.23
C GLU A 73 18.70 -7.04 -11.21
N SER A 74 19.25 -5.94 -11.68
CA SER A 74 19.52 -4.73 -10.90
C SER A 74 18.57 -3.62 -11.29
N VAL A 75 18.00 -2.96 -10.29
CA VAL A 75 17.05 -1.85 -10.44
C VAL A 75 17.75 -0.53 -10.17
N GLU A 76 17.34 0.52 -10.89
CA GLU A 76 17.69 1.89 -10.54
C GLU A 76 17.16 2.27 -9.16
N SER A 77 18.09 2.56 -8.24
CA SER A 77 17.78 2.94 -6.87
C SER A 77 16.78 4.11 -6.78
N PHE A 78 16.72 5.01 -7.77
CA PHE A 78 15.78 6.14 -7.77
C PHE A 78 14.31 5.69 -7.81
N MET A 79 13.93 4.82 -8.74
CA MET A 79 12.54 4.32 -8.83
C MET A 79 12.14 3.52 -7.59
N TYR A 80 13.06 2.75 -7.03
CA TYR A 80 12.84 2.05 -5.77
C TYR A 80 12.57 3.02 -4.60
N HIS A 81 13.39 4.05 -4.43
CA HIS A 81 13.18 5.04 -3.37
C HIS A 81 11.89 5.82 -3.57
N LEU A 82 11.54 6.17 -4.82
CA LEU A 82 10.29 6.85 -5.12
C LEU A 82 9.08 5.99 -4.74
N ALA A 83 9.05 4.72 -5.17
CA ALA A 83 7.97 3.80 -4.83
C ALA A 83 7.89 3.54 -3.32
N LEU A 84 9.03 3.44 -2.64
CA LEU A 84 9.11 3.26 -1.19
C LEU A 84 8.56 4.48 -0.45
N TRP A 85 9.00 5.69 -0.78
CA TRP A 85 8.51 6.93 -0.18
C TRP A 85 7.02 7.13 -0.40
N LEU A 86 6.52 6.87 -1.62
CA LEU A 86 5.09 6.94 -1.92
C LEU A 86 4.29 5.93 -1.10
N SER A 87 4.80 4.69 -0.96
CA SER A 87 4.16 3.64 -0.17
C SER A 87 4.10 3.99 1.31
N ILE A 88 5.20 4.49 1.89
CA ILE A 88 5.26 4.91 3.29
C ILE A 88 4.32 6.09 3.53
N ALA A 89 4.35 7.11 2.67
CA ALA A 89 3.46 8.26 2.79
C ALA A 89 1.98 7.85 2.70
N TYR A 90 1.64 6.96 1.77
CA TYR A 90 0.29 6.43 1.64
C TYR A 90 -0.17 5.66 2.88
N LEU A 91 0.66 4.75 3.39
CA LEU A 91 0.33 3.96 4.59
C LEU A 91 0.23 4.82 5.84
N LEU A 92 1.06 5.85 5.97
CA LEU A 92 0.96 6.83 7.05
C LEU A 92 -0.35 7.61 6.99
N LEU A 93 -0.74 8.10 5.81
CA LEU A 93 -2.03 8.78 5.63
C LEU A 93 -3.18 7.84 5.98
N LEU A 94 -3.14 6.62 5.46
CA LEU A 94 -4.16 5.60 5.68
C LEU A 94 -4.27 5.20 7.17
N PHE A 95 -3.16 5.20 7.91
CA PHE A 95 -3.15 4.98 9.35
C PHE A 95 -3.69 6.20 10.13
N ILE A 96 -3.28 7.41 9.77
CA ILE A 96 -3.61 8.64 10.51
C ILE A 96 -5.07 9.07 10.29
N THR A 97 -5.66 8.87 9.11
CA THR A 97 -7.04 9.26 8.79
C THR A 97 -8.07 8.75 9.82
N PRO A 98 -8.16 7.44 10.14
CA PRO A 98 -9.12 6.97 11.14
C PRO A 98 -8.77 7.45 12.57
N LEU A 99 -7.50 7.69 12.88
CA LEU A 99 -7.07 8.22 14.18
C LEU A 99 -7.43 9.70 14.37
N LEU A 100 -7.48 10.49 13.29
CA LEU A 100 -7.87 11.89 13.32
C LEU A 100 -9.39 12.10 13.31
N SER A 101 -10.16 11.11 12.88
CA SER A 101 -11.62 11.25 12.85
C SER A 101 -12.28 11.64 14.18
N PRO A 102 -11.91 11.13 15.37
CA PRO A 102 -12.50 11.61 16.62
C PRO A 102 -12.15 13.07 16.95
N PHE A 103 -11.17 13.66 16.28
CA PHE A 103 -10.79 15.06 16.43
C PHE A 103 -11.48 15.99 15.42
N THR A 104 -12.20 15.45 14.44
CA THR A 104 -12.98 16.23 13.48
C THR A 104 -14.44 16.28 13.91
N ASN A 105 -15.07 17.46 13.84
CA ASN A 105 -16.51 17.63 14.13
C ASN A 105 -17.41 17.15 12.99
N ALA A 106 -16.84 16.51 11.96
CA ALA A 106 -17.56 16.02 10.79
C ALA A 106 -18.02 14.58 11.00
N ALA A 107 -19.14 14.20 10.38
CA ALA A 107 -19.57 12.81 10.36
C ALA A 107 -18.46 11.96 9.70
N LEU A 108 -18.00 10.92 10.41
CA LEU A 108 -16.94 9.99 9.99
C LEU A 108 -17.11 9.52 8.53
N ASP A 109 -18.35 9.28 8.10
CA ASP A 109 -18.69 8.86 6.73
C ASP A 109 -18.30 9.91 5.67
N VAL A 110 -18.49 11.20 5.97
CA VAL A 110 -18.18 12.30 5.04
C VAL A 110 -16.67 12.52 4.94
N ASP A 111 -15.96 12.45 6.07
CA ASP A 111 -14.48 12.59 6.10
C ASP A 111 -13.79 11.42 5.39
N LEU A 112 -14.29 10.20 5.60
CA LEU A 112 -13.77 9.00 4.92
C LEU A 112 -14.06 9.05 3.42
N GLN A 113 -15.26 9.48 3.00
CA GLN A 113 -15.57 9.63 1.57
C GLN A 113 -14.71 10.70 0.89
N ASN A 114 -14.51 11.86 1.52
CA ASN A 114 -13.66 12.92 0.98
C ASN A 114 -12.19 12.49 0.87
N SER A 115 -11.74 11.63 1.79
CA SER A 115 -10.37 11.09 1.78
C SER A 115 -10.11 10.07 0.65
N LYS A 116 -11.16 9.47 0.06
CA LYS A 116 -11.02 8.47 -1.03
C LYS A 116 -10.39 9.04 -2.29
N LEU A 117 -10.65 10.31 -2.61
CA LEU A 117 -10.15 10.98 -3.83
C LEU A 117 -8.62 11.20 -3.82
N PRO A 118 -8.02 11.81 -2.77
CA PRO A 118 -6.57 11.94 -2.70
C PRO A 118 -5.87 10.58 -2.51
N LEU A 119 -6.46 9.65 -1.76
CA LEU A 119 -5.91 8.29 -1.60
C LEU A 119 -5.91 7.52 -2.92
N SER A 120 -6.98 7.58 -3.71
CA SER A 120 -7.02 6.91 -5.02
C SER A 120 -6.02 7.50 -6.01
N LEU A 121 -5.75 8.82 -5.93
CA LEU A 121 -4.73 9.48 -6.76
C LEU A 121 -3.32 8.97 -6.41
N VAL A 122 -2.99 8.91 -5.11
CA VAL A 122 -1.69 8.38 -4.63
C VAL A 122 -1.57 6.89 -4.95
N GLN A 123 -2.65 6.14 -4.82
CA GLN A 123 -2.72 4.72 -5.18
C GLN A 123 -2.53 4.51 -6.68
N ALA A 124 -3.12 5.35 -7.53
CA ALA A 124 -2.94 5.31 -8.98
C ALA A 124 -1.48 5.61 -9.36
N LEU A 125 -0.85 6.59 -8.71
CA LEU A 125 0.56 6.90 -8.90
C LEU A 125 1.46 5.74 -8.44
N ALA A 126 1.18 5.14 -7.28
CA ALA A 126 1.92 3.98 -6.77
C ALA A 126 1.75 2.76 -7.69
N THR A 127 0.53 2.48 -8.13
CA THR A 127 0.21 1.38 -9.05
C THR A 127 0.86 1.59 -10.41
N THR A 128 0.90 2.82 -10.92
CA THR A 128 1.57 3.17 -12.18
C THR A 128 3.08 3.04 -12.05
N ALA A 129 3.67 3.50 -10.94
CA ALA A 129 5.09 3.35 -10.67
C ALA A 129 5.50 1.87 -10.54
N LEU A 130 4.68 1.06 -9.86
CA LEU A 130 4.85 -0.39 -9.78
C LEU A 130 4.68 -1.06 -11.15
N GLY A 131 3.67 -0.67 -11.92
CA GLY A 131 3.43 -1.18 -13.27
C GLY A 131 4.58 -0.87 -14.22
N ALA A 132 5.04 0.38 -14.27
CA ALA A 132 6.19 0.80 -15.06
C ALA A 132 7.46 0.02 -14.66
N PHE A 133 7.64 -0.21 -13.36
CA PHE A 133 8.72 -1.02 -12.82
C PHE A 133 8.67 -2.49 -13.26
N TYR A 134 7.48 -3.09 -13.38
CA TYR A 134 7.34 -4.47 -13.85
C TYR A 134 7.44 -4.60 -15.37
N VAL A 135 6.90 -3.65 -16.14
CA VAL A 135 6.94 -3.67 -17.63
C VAL A 135 8.37 -3.50 -18.17
N GLN A 136 9.24 -2.79 -17.43
CA GLN A 136 10.64 -2.62 -17.84
C GLN A 136 11.43 -3.94 -17.93
N ARG A 137 10.89 -5.06 -17.43
CA ARG A 137 11.44 -6.42 -17.61
C ARG A 137 11.26 -7.00 -19.02
N GLU A 138 10.33 -6.52 -19.84
CA GLU A 138 10.05 -7.13 -21.16
C GLU A 138 10.85 -6.52 -22.33
N SER A 139 11.52 -5.38 -22.14
CA SER A 139 12.17 -4.63 -23.24
C SER A 139 13.67 -4.94 -23.45
N LYS A 140 14.15 -6.11 -23.02
CA LYS A 140 15.46 -6.64 -23.43
C LYS A 140 15.28 -8.05 -23.98
N SER A 141 14.63 -8.13 -25.15
CA SER A 141 14.81 -9.24 -26.08
C SER A 141 15.90 -8.88 -27.09
#